data_AF-A0A3B9SJB6-F1
#
_entry.id   AF-A0A3B9SJB6-F1
#
_cell.length_a   1.000
_cell.length_b   1.000
_cell.length_c   1.000
_cell.angle_alpha   90.00
_cell.angle_beta   90.00
_cell.angle_gamma   90.00
#
_symmetry.space_group_name_H-M   'P 1'
#
loop_
_entity.id
_entity.type
_entity.pdbx_description
1 polymer ?
#
loop_
_entity_poly.entity_id
_entity_poly.type
_entity_poly.pdbx_seq_one_letter_code
_entity_poly.pdbx_strand_id
1 'polypeptide(L)'
;MYAFFEVHSVYQNKSKRDPFMPTGPLKRAIVRQFGRPILNKSDAMDLETAIFESTGELVSYNTIRRFFGLAQGGEPRPSVLNIYARYIGFPSYRDFHQSSERHAFYNLWTQTLSKKAWTQTERDELVLAAIQEDRQAQSVLLYILHETFSDAPYDEWIPWLQSPAWNANEESNGVKMFFTNSLGQLLRRRVQSVQEAEAFIAIPEIVEWAVHFFTDYSTLQGGYFMYVIHALHDRIGGDIYTHGMLSMRFF
;
A
#
# COMPACT_ATOMS: atom_id res chain seq x y z
N MET A 1 27.76 -6.07 16.59
CA MET A 1 27.19 -7.37 16.18
C MET A 1 25.68 -7.25 16.34
N TYR A 2 24.99 -6.76 15.30
CA TYR A 2 23.54 -6.58 15.34
C TYR A 2 22.89 -7.95 15.18
N ALA A 3 22.26 -8.42 16.26
CA ALA A 3 21.49 -9.66 16.23
C ALA A 3 20.40 -9.52 15.16
N PHE A 4 20.52 -10.35 14.12
CA PHE A 4 19.48 -10.60 13.14
C PHE A 4 18.29 -11.16 13.92
N PHE A 5 17.31 -10.31 14.23
CA PHE A 5 16.11 -10.72 14.93
C PHE A 5 15.32 -11.68 14.03
N GLU A 6 15.26 -12.95 14.43
CA GLU A 6 14.21 -13.87 14.02
C GLU A 6 12.86 -13.24 14.40
N VAL A 7 12.12 -12.74 13.42
CA VAL A 7 10.73 -12.30 13.63
C VAL A 7 9.84 -13.15 12.74
N HIS A 8 9.31 -14.22 13.34
CA HIS A 8 8.17 -14.93 12.81
C HIS A 8 7.02 -13.95 12.52
N SER A 9 6.56 -13.96 11.27
CA SER A 9 5.22 -13.59 10.77
C SER A 9 4.38 -12.72 11.70
N VAL A 10 4.41 -11.40 11.50
CA VAL A 10 3.49 -10.46 12.15
C VAL A 10 2.81 -9.57 11.11
N TYR A 11 2.24 -10.19 10.07
CA TYR A 11 1.05 -9.61 9.44
C TYR A 11 -0.14 -10.43 9.89
N GLN A 12 -0.99 -9.73 10.63
CA GLN A 12 -1.98 -10.28 11.52
C GLN A 12 -3.08 -10.95 10.71
N ASN A 13 -3.22 -12.26 10.89
CA ASN A 13 -4.52 -12.89 10.78
C ASN A 13 -5.44 -12.20 11.82
N LYS A 14 -6.38 -11.35 11.35
CA LYS A 14 -7.30 -10.59 12.21
C LYS A 14 -8.10 -11.48 13.18
N SER A 15 -8.13 -12.80 12.98
CA SER A 15 -8.85 -13.77 13.82
C SER A 15 -8.12 -14.27 15.08
N LYS A 16 -6.82 -13.98 15.28
CA LYS A 16 -6.04 -14.44 16.45
C LYS A 16 -5.21 -13.34 17.11
N ARG A 17 -5.84 -12.23 17.51
CA ARG A 17 -5.18 -11.25 18.38
C ARG A 17 -5.26 -11.75 19.83
N ASP A 18 -4.12 -11.91 20.49
CA ASP A 18 -4.06 -12.08 21.94
C ASP A 18 -4.77 -10.87 22.59
N PRO A 19 -5.85 -11.07 23.36
CA PRO A 19 -6.63 -9.98 23.95
C PRO A 19 -5.81 -9.13 24.93
N PHE A 20 -4.65 -9.61 25.39
CA PHE A 20 -3.77 -8.91 26.33
C PHE A 20 -2.66 -8.10 25.64
N MET A 21 -2.53 -8.17 24.32
CA MET A 21 -1.48 -7.47 23.58
C MET A 21 -1.92 -6.07 23.12
N PRO A 22 -1.15 -4.99 23.38
CA PRO A 22 -1.57 -3.63 23.05
C PRO A 22 -1.55 -3.33 21.54
N THR A 23 -2.42 -2.40 21.11
CA THR A 23 -2.69 -2.10 19.69
C THR A 23 -1.58 -1.30 18.98
N GLY A 24 -0.70 -0.59 19.70
CA GLY A 24 0.38 0.22 19.12
C GLY A 24 1.75 -0.48 19.04
N PRO A 25 2.57 -0.26 17.99
CA PRO A 25 3.87 -0.90 17.83
C PRO A 25 4.83 -0.61 18.98
N LEU A 26 4.87 0.63 19.48
CA LEU A 26 5.70 1.00 20.64
C LEU A 26 5.27 0.24 21.91
N LYS A 27 3.96 0.15 22.18
CA LYS A 27 3.45 -0.58 23.35
C LYS A 27 3.82 -2.07 23.29
N ARG A 28 3.73 -2.69 22.11
CA ARG A 28 4.13 -4.09 21.91
C ARG A 28 5.63 -4.29 22.13
N ALA A 29 6.45 -3.37 21.63
CA ALA A 29 7.90 -3.41 21.83
C ALA A 29 8.26 -3.29 23.31
N ILE A 30 7.62 -2.39 24.06
CA ILE A 30 7.81 -2.26 25.51
C ILE A 30 7.41 -3.54 26.24
N VAL A 31 6.23 -4.11 25.94
CA VAL A 31 5.80 -5.38 26.57
C VAL A 31 6.76 -6.52 26.28
N ARG A 32 7.33 -6.59 25.06
CA ARG A 32 8.36 -7.57 24.71
C ARG A 32 9.65 -7.36 25.49
N GLN A 33 10.13 -6.13 25.59
CA GLN A 33 11.34 -5.79 26.36
C GLN A 33 11.15 -6.05 27.85
N PHE A 34 9.95 -5.75 28.38
CA PHE A 34 9.60 -5.97 29.78
C PHE A 34 9.35 -7.45 30.11
N GLY A 35 9.01 -8.26 29.10
CA GLY A 35 8.84 -9.71 29.22
C GLY A 35 7.47 -10.17 29.74
N ARG A 36 6.52 -9.25 30.01
CA ARG A 36 5.16 -9.56 30.49
C ARG A 36 4.15 -8.45 30.19
N PRO A 37 2.83 -8.73 30.16
CA PRO A 37 1.82 -7.71 29.88
C PRO A 37 1.67 -6.68 31.02
N ILE A 38 1.14 -5.49 30.69
CA ILE A 38 0.84 -4.41 31.63
C ILE A 38 -0.68 -4.32 31.80
N LEU A 39 -1.22 -4.89 32.87
CA LEU A 39 -2.66 -5.07 33.07
C LEU A 39 -3.19 -4.26 34.26
N ASN A 40 -2.35 -3.97 35.25
CA ASN A 40 -2.78 -3.32 36.49
C ASN A 40 -1.77 -2.27 36.97
N LYS A 41 -2.07 -1.66 38.14
CA LYS A 41 -1.22 -0.62 38.76
C LYS A 41 0.17 -1.16 39.14
N SER A 42 0.24 -2.39 39.65
CA SER A 42 1.50 -3.03 40.04
C SER A 42 2.41 -3.20 38.82
N ASP A 43 1.87 -3.70 37.71
CA ASP A 43 2.66 -3.89 36.48
C ASP A 43 3.23 -2.56 35.97
N ALA A 44 2.46 -1.46 36.11
CA ALA A 44 2.92 -0.13 35.71
C ALA A 44 4.01 0.43 36.64
N MET A 45 3.96 0.11 37.94
CA MET A 45 5.02 0.46 38.89
C MET A 45 6.30 -0.32 38.61
N ASP A 46 6.15 -1.62 38.35
CA ASP A 46 7.29 -2.47 38.01
C ASP A 46 7.95 -2.04 36.69
N LEU A 47 7.15 -1.59 35.70
CA LEU A 47 7.67 -1.02 34.46
C LEU A 47 8.35 0.34 34.68
N GLU A 48 7.83 1.19 35.57
CA GLU A 48 8.51 2.44 35.96
C GLU A 48 9.92 2.15 36.49
N THR A 49 10.05 1.18 37.40
CA THR A 49 11.35 0.74 37.92
C THR A 49 12.25 0.21 36.81
N ALA A 50 11.76 -0.68 35.96
CA ALA A 50 12.55 -1.26 34.88
C ALA A 50 13.03 -0.22 33.86
N ILE A 51 12.21 0.78 33.54
CA ILE A 51 12.62 1.90 32.68
C ILE A 51 13.73 2.69 33.36
N PHE A 52 13.55 3.06 34.62
CA PHE A 52 14.54 3.85 35.36
C PHE A 52 15.88 3.12 35.48
N GLU A 53 15.87 1.83 35.80
CA GLU A 53 17.07 1.00 35.88
C GLU A 53 17.81 0.90 34.54
N SER A 54 17.07 0.83 33.43
CA SER A 54 17.65 0.68 32.09
C SER A 54 18.12 1.99 31.47
N THR A 55 17.47 3.12 31.75
CA THR A 55 17.73 4.39 31.05
C THR A 55 18.26 5.50 31.96
N GLY A 56 18.09 5.38 33.27
CA GLY A 56 18.33 6.45 34.24
C GLY A 56 17.25 7.55 34.22
N GLU A 57 16.19 7.38 33.43
CA GLU A 57 15.14 8.39 33.25
C GLU A 57 13.81 7.93 33.85
N LEU A 58 13.06 8.87 34.42
CA LEU A 58 11.84 8.56 35.16
C LEU A 58 10.59 8.79 34.31
N VAL A 59 9.72 7.78 34.26
CA VAL A 59 8.35 7.88 33.73
C VAL A 59 7.39 7.36 34.79
N SER A 60 6.59 8.25 35.37
CA SER A 60 5.70 7.87 36.47
C SER A 60 4.76 6.72 36.10
N TYR A 61 4.49 5.80 37.03
CA TYR A 61 3.50 4.73 36.80
C TYR A 61 2.14 5.27 36.33
N ASN A 62 1.74 6.47 36.75
CA ASN A 62 0.49 7.10 36.29
C ASN A 62 0.56 7.47 34.80
N THR A 63 1.72 7.95 34.32
CA THR A 63 1.96 8.19 32.88
C THR A 63 1.93 6.89 32.10
N ILE A 64 2.54 5.83 32.63
CA ILE A 64 2.52 4.48 32.04
C ILE A 64 1.09 3.96 31.94
N ARG A 65 0.31 4.04 33.03
CA ARG A 65 -1.09 3.60 33.05
C ARG A 65 -1.93 4.30 31.99
N ARG A 66 -1.78 5.62 31.84
CA ARG A 66 -2.45 6.39 30.78
C ARG A 66 -2.03 5.91 29.39
N PHE A 67 -0.73 5.74 29.19
CA PHE A 67 -0.21 5.25 27.92
C PHE A 67 -0.80 3.90 27.54
N PHE A 68 -0.91 2.96 28.48
CA PHE A 68 -1.50 1.63 28.25
C PHE A 68 -3.03 1.58 28.30
N GLY A 69 -3.72 2.70 28.56
CA GLY A 69 -5.19 2.76 28.62
C GLY A 69 -5.79 2.25 29.94
N LEU A 70 -4.99 2.08 30.99
CA LEU A 70 -5.40 1.67 32.34
C LEU A 70 -5.90 2.85 33.21
N ALA A 71 -5.85 4.06 32.67
CA ALA A 71 -6.34 5.29 33.28
C ALA A 71 -6.66 6.32 32.20
N GLN A 72 -7.59 7.23 32.48
CA GLN A 72 -7.87 8.35 31.58
C GLN A 72 -6.64 9.27 31.44
N GLY A 73 -6.34 9.63 30.20
CA GLY A 73 -5.23 10.51 29.85
C GLY A 73 -5.30 10.94 28.38
N GLY A 74 -4.52 11.97 28.05
CA GLY A 74 -4.31 12.41 26.67
C GLY A 74 -3.06 11.78 26.06
N GLU A 75 -2.70 12.27 24.87
CA GLU A 75 -1.52 11.80 24.15
C GLU A 75 -0.21 11.97 24.96
N PRO A 76 0.69 10.98 24.93
CA PRO A 76 1.97 11.07 25.61
C PRO A 76 2.81 12.22 25.07
N ARG A 77 3.54 12.90 25.95
CA ARG A 77 4.49 13.93 25.54
C ARG A 77 5.63 13.32 24.71
N PRO A 78 6.19 14.04 23.71
CA PRO A 78 7.33 13.55 22.93
C PRO A 78 8.55 13.12 23.78
N SER A 79 8.81 13.80 24.90
CA SER A 79 9.87 13.40 25.83
C SER A 79 9.65 12.02 26.44
N VAL A 80 8.41 11.70 26.82
CA VAL A 80 8.04 10.38 27.35
C VAL A 80 8.18 9.31 26.28
N LEU A 81 7.76 9.60 25.04
CA LEU A 81 7.94 8.69 23.90
C LEU A 81 9.42 8.39 23.64
N ASN A 82 10.30 9.38 23.79
CA ASN A 82 11.74 9.19 23.66
C ASN A 82 12.33 8.31 24.77
N ILE A 83 11.86 8.45 26.01
CA ILE A 83 12.29 7.58 27.11
C ILE A 83 11.87 6.13 26.83
N TYR A 84 10.63 5.91 26.40
CA TYR A 84 10.17 4.59 26.00
C TYR A 84 11.00 4.00 24.85
N ALA A 85 11.34 4.80 23.83
CA ALA A 85 12.17 4.36 22.73
C ALA A 85 13.57 3.94 23.19
N ARG A 86 14.19 4.70 24.11
CA ARG A 86 15.48 4.33 24.71
C ARG A 86 15.41 3.06 25.53
N TYR A 87 14.33 2.87 26.29
CA TYR A 87 14.11 1.65 27.04
C TYR A 87 14.09 0.40 26.14
N ILE A 88 13.55 0.51 24.93
CA ILE A 88 13.54 -0.58 23.93
C ILE A 88 14.76 -0.56 22.98
N GLY A 89 15.81 0.21 23.32
CA GLY A 89 17.10 0.19 22.62
C GLY A 89 17.23 1.14 21.40
N PHE A 90 16.31 2.09 21.20
CA PHE A 90 16.38 3.09 20.13
C PHE A 90 16.80 4.47 20.67
N PRO A 91 17.61 5.26 19.93
CA PRO A 91 18.07 6.57 20.41
C PRO A 91 16.93 7.57 20.66
N SER A 92 15.88 7.53 19.83
CA SER A 92 14.68 8.37 19.96
C SER A 92 13.43 7.66 19.44
N TYR A 93 12.26 8.22 19.76
CA TYR A 93 10.99 7.74 19.23
C TYR A 93 10.93 7.84 17.71
N ARG A 94 11.57 8.87 17.12
CA ARG A 94 11.66 9.01 15.67
C ARG A 94 12.43 7.84 15.06
N ASP A 95 13.56 7.44 15.65
CA ASP A 95 14.37 6.32 15.16
C ASP A 95 13.62 4.99 15.26
N PHE A 96 12.89 4.78 16.37
CA PHE A 96 12.00 3.63 16.52
C PHE A 96 10.94 3.61 15.43
N HIS A 97 10.25 4.75 15.23
CA HIS A 97 9.19 4.87 14.24
C HIS A 97 9.70 4.53 12.84
N GLN A 98 10.80 5.16 12.41
CA GLN A 98 11.42 4.91 11.11
C GLN A 98 11.88 3.45 10.95
N SER A 99 12.42 2.83 12.01
CA SER A 99 12.78 1.41 11.99
C SER A 99 11.56 0.51 11.82
N SER A 100 10.47 0.81 12.55
CA SER A 100 9.23 0.07 12.45
C SER A 100 8.56 0.20 11.08
N GLU A 101 8.61 1.38 10.47
CA GLU A 101 8.15 1.62 9.09
C GLU A 101 9.00 0.84 8.07
N ARG A 102 10.33 0.85 8.21
CA ARG A 102 11.21 0.04 7.35
C ARG A 102 10.92 -1.46 7.47
N HIS A 103 10.72 -1.96 8.69
CA HIS A 103 10.40 -3.37 8.90
C HIS A 103 9.04 -3.74 8.29
N ALA A 104 8.03 -2.90 8.46
CA ALA A 104 6.73 -3.06 7.79
C ALA A 104 6.88 -3.09 6.27
N PHE A 105 7.66 -2.16 5.71
CA PHE A 105 7.96 -2.13 4.28
C PHE A 105 8.59 -3.45 3.79
N TYR A 106 9.67 -3.93 4.40
CA TYR A 106 10.32 -5.17 3.95
C TYR A 106 9.44 -6.41 4.10
N ASN A 107 8.64 -6.49 5.16
CA ASN A 107 7.71 -7.60 5.35
C ASN A 107 6.58 -7.59 4.32
N LEU A 108 6.02 -6.41 4.01
CA LEU A 108 5.03 -6.25 2.96
C LEU A 108 5.60 -6.72 1.62
N TRP A 109 6.79 -6.26 1.25
CA TRP A 109 7.46 -6.69 0.02
C TRP A 109 7.76 -8.19 -0.01
N THR A 110 8.21 -8.77 1.11
CA THR A 110 8.45 -10.22 1.19
C THR A 110 7.16 -11.01 0.97
N GLN A 111 6.03 -10.54 1.52
CA GLN A 111 4.73 -11.15 1.29
C GLN A 111 4.27 -10.99 -0.16
N THR A 112 4.38 -9.78 -0.73
CA THR A 112 4.05 -9.52 -2.13
C THR A 112 4.84 -10.45 -3.06
N LEU A 113 6.17 -10.52 -2.90
CA LEU A 113 7.06 -11.32 -3.74
C LEU A 113 6.85 -12.84 -3.59
N SER A 114 6.39 -13.29 -2.42
CA SER A 114 6.12 -14.71 -2.16
C SER A 114 4.68 -15.14 -2.47
N LYS A 115 3.76 -14.19 -2.65
CA LYS A 115 2.34 -14.45 -2.88
C LYS A 115 2.10 -14.89 -4.32
N LYS A 116 1.65 -16.13 -4.47
CA LYS A 116 1.39 -16.77 -5.78
C LYS A 116 0.03 -16.42 -6.39
N ALA A 117 -0.95 -16.07 -5.57
CA ALA A 117 -2.31 -15.79 -6.03
C ALA A 117 -2.98 -14.73 -5.16
N TRP A 118 -3.78 -13.88 -5.80
CA TRP A 118 -4.58 -12.83 -5.18
C TRP A 118 -6.06 -13.15 -5.34
N THR A 119 -6.81 -13.09 -4.24
CA THR A 119 -8.28 -13.14 -4.29
C THR A 119 -8.82 -11.80 -4.76
N GLN A 120 -10.06 -11.76 -5.27
CA GLN A 120 -10.63 -10.49 -5.73
C GLN A 120 -10.73 -9.46 -4.58
N THR A 121 -11.12 -9.89 -3.38
CA THR A 121 -11.17 -9.01 -2.20
C THR A 121 -9.81 -8.38 -1.89
N GLU A 122 -8.72 -9.13 -1.94
CA GLU A 122 -7.38 -8.58 -1.71
C GLU A 122 -6.96 -7.59 -2.79
N ARG A 123 -7.34 -7.84 -4.05
CA ARG A 123 -7.09 -6.90 -5.16
C ARG A 123 -7.83 -5.60 -4.90
N ASP A 124 -9.12 -5.69 -4.59
CA ASP A 124 -9.98 -4.53 -4.36
C ASP A 124 -9.50 -3.70 -3.16
N GLU A 125 -9.09 -4.35 -2.06
CA GLU A 125 -8.51 -3.69 -0.89
C GLU A 125 -7.19 -2.97 -1.24
N LEU A 126 -6.31 -3.60 -2.02
CA LEU A 126 -5.04 -3.00 -2.43
C LEU A 126 -5.26 -1.80 -3.38
N VAL A 127 -6.15 -1.93 -4.37
CA VAL A 127 -6.49 -0.84 -5.28
C VAL A 127 -7.10 0.32 -4.50
N LEU A 128 -8.05 0.05 -3.60
CA LEU A 128 -8.66 1.09 -2.76
C LEU A 128 -7.62 1.84 -1.94
N ALA A 129 -6.69 1.14 -1.29
CA ALA A 129 -5.61 1.77 -0.55
C ALA A 129 -4.70 2.64 -1.45
N ALA A 130 -4.40 2.18 -2.66
CA ALA A 130 -3.60 2.93 -3.62
C ALA A 130 -4.31 4.20 -4.11
N ILE A 131 -5.63 4.14 -4.33
CA ILE A 131 -6.48 5.29 -4.66
C ILE A 131 -6.55 6.29 -3.51
N GLN A 132 -6.52 5.82 -2.26
CA GLN A 132 -6.44 6.64 -1.05
C GLN A 132 -5.02 7.19 -0.78
N GLU A 133 -4.15 7.19 -1.80
CA GLU A 133 -2.77 7.69 -1.76
C GLU A 133 -1.87 7.04 -0.70
N ASP A 134 -2.14 5.80 -0.29
CA ASP A 134 -1.18 5.02 0.47
C ASP A 134 0.02 4.69 -0.42
N ARG A 135 1.16 5.35 -0.15
CA ARG A 135 2.39 5.21 -0.93
C ARG A 135 2.93 3.78 -0.98
N GLN A 136 2.74 3.00 0.09
CA GLN A 136 3.17 1.60 0.10
C GLN A 136 2.26 0.76 -0.80
N ALA A 137 0.95 0.95 -0.69
CA ALA A 137 -0.03 0.30 -1.57
C ALA A 137 0.21 0.66 -3.04
N GLN A 138 0.47 1.94 -3.36
CA GLN A 138 0.78 2.38 -4.71
C GLN A 138 2.04 1.70 -5.27
N SER A 139 3.10 1.60 -4.46
CA SER A 139 4.35 0.96 -4.87
C SER A 139 4.16 -0.55 -5.14
N VAL A 140 3.42 -1.22 -4.26
CA VAL A 140 3.11 -2.65 -4.39
C VAL A 140 2.22 -2.92 -5.60
N LEU A 141 1.16 -2.13 -5.77
CA LEU A 141 0.25 -2.24 -6.91
C LEU A 141 0.99 -1.98 -8.22
N LEU A 142 1.85 -0.96 -8.28
CA LEU A 142 2.60 -0.64 -9.50
C LEU A 142 3.51 -1.79 -9.89
N TYR A 143 4.20 -2.40 -8.92
CA TYR A 143 5.02 -3.58 -9.17
C TYR A 143 4.19 -4.75 -9.68
N ILE A 144 3.07 -5.07 -9.03
CA ILE A 144 2.22 -6.20 -9.46
C ILE A 144 1.66 -5.97 -10.87
N LEU A 145 1.18 -4.76 -11.16
CA LEU A 145 0.68 -4.41 -12.50
C LEU A 145 1.81 -4.46 -13.54
N HIS A 146 3.02 -4.00 -13.19
CA HIS A 146 4.17 -4.10 -14.08
C HIS A 146 4.50 -5.56 -14.41
N GLU A 147 4.61 -6.44 -13.42
CA GLU A 147 4.87 -7.86 -13.63
C GLU A 147 3.76 -8.53 -14.44
N THR A 148 2.50 -8.26 -14.09
CA THR A 148 1.33 -8.81 -14.79
C THR A 148 1.30 -8.35 -16.25
N PHE A 149 1.48 -7.05 -16.50
CA PHE A 149 1.33 -6.49 -17.85
C PHE A 149 2.51 -6.74 -18.76
N SER A 150 3.66 -7.14 -18.20
CA SER A 150 4.86 -7.43 -18.98
C SER A 150 4.63 -8.62 -19.92
N ASP A 151 4.13 -9.74 -19.39
CA ASP A 151 4.09 -11.00 -20.15
C ASP A 151 2.74 -11.72 -20.07
N ALA A 152 1.94 -11.51 -19.01
CA ALA A 152 0.72 -12.27 -18.79
C ALA A 152 -0.34 -12.02 -19.89
N PRO A 153 -1.17 -13.01 -20.21
CA PRO A 153 -2.29 -12.83 -21.12
C PRO A 153 -3.32 -11.85 -20.51
N TYR A 154 -4.11 -11.20 -21.37
CA TYR A 154 -4.95 -10.07 -20.93
C TYR A 154 -6.08 -10.47 -19.98
N ASP A 155 -6.50 -11.73 -19.97
CA ASP A 155 -7.47 -12.27 -18.99
C ASP A 155 -6.95 -12.18 -17.56
N GLU A 156 -5.63 -12.26 -17.34
CA GLU A 156 -5.02 -12.05 -16.03
C GLU A 156 -4.99 -10.58 -15.60
N TRP A 157 -5.21 -9.63 -16.52
CA TRP A 157 -5.25 -8.21 -16.22
C TRP A 157 -6.62 -7.82 -15.66
N ILE A 158 -7.69 -8.42 -16.20
CA ILE A 158 -9.09 -8.09 -15.88
C ILE A 158 -9.36 -8.02 -14.38
N PRO A 159 -8.91 -8.97 -13.53
CA PRO A 159 -9.19 -8.92 -12.10
C PRO A 159 -8.62 -7.70 -11.37
N TRP A 160 -7.57 -7.09 -11.91
CA TRP A 160 -6.99 -5.85 -11.38
C TRP A 160 -7.69 -4.61 -11.90
N LEU A 161 -8.14 -4.64 -13.15
CA LEU A 161 -8.80 -3.50 -13.82
C LEU A 161 -10.27 -3.34 -13.41
N GLN A 162 -10.94 -4.42 -13.02
CA GLN A 162 -12.37 -4.43 -12.65
C GLN A 162 -12.66 -3.91 -11.22
N SER A 163 -11.64 -3.51 -10.46
CA SER A 163 -11.86 -3.00 -9.10
C SER A 163 -12.74 -1.74 -9.14
N PRO A 164 -13.86 -1.69 -8.39
CA PRO A 164 -14.74 -0.52 -8.35
C PRO A 164 -14.03 0.75 -7.87
N ALA A 165 -12.93 0.61 -7.12
CA ALA A 165 -12.17 1.73 -6.57
C ALA A 165 -11.55 2.62 -7.66
N TRP A 166 -11.29 2.10 -8.87
CA TRP A 166 -10.78 2.90 -9.98
C TRP A 166 -11.72 4.03 -10.39
N ASN A 167 -13.02 3.85 -10.17
CA ASN A 167 -14.08 4.75 -10.62
C ASN A 167 -14.88 5.34 -9.44
N ALA A 168 -14.25 5.43 -8.26
CA ALA A 168 -14.93 5.87 -7.05
C ALA A 168 -15.28 7.37 -7.06
N ASN A 169 -14.42 8.23 -7.62
CA ASN A 169 -14.62 9.68 -7.71
C ASN A 169 -13.66 10.33 -8.73
N GLU A 170 -13.79 11.63 -8.99
CA GLU A 170 -12.87 12.34 -9.90
C GLU A 170 -11.41 12.35 -9.40
N GLU A 171 -11.18 12.30 -8.09
CA GLU A 171 -9.82 12.25 -7.52
C GLU A 171 -9.09 10.94 -7.89
N SER A 172 -9.82 9.84 -8.10
CA SER A 172 -9.24 8.57 -8.55
C SER A 172 -8.67 8.64 -9.97
N ASN A 173 -9.11 9.60 -10.79
CA ASN A 173 -8.60 9.79 -12.16
C ASN A 173 -7.12 10.18 -12.17
N GLY A 174 -6.67 11.03 -11.24
CA GLY A 174 -5.27 11.44 -11.14
C GLY A 174 -4.35 10.25 -10.83
N VAL A 175 -4.78 9.37 -9.92
CA VAL A 175 -4.05 8.15 -9.57
C VAL A 175 -4.06 7.16 -10.74
N LYS A 176 -5.20 7.00 -11.42
CA LYS A 176 -5.33 6.16 -12.62
C LYS A 176 -4.37 6.62 -13.74
N MET A 177 -4.34 7.92 -14.04
CA MET A 177 -3.38 8.54 -14.96
C MET A 177 -1.93 8.27 -14.55
N PHE A 178 -1.60 8.31 -13.26
CA PHE A 178 -0.26 7.99 -12.79
C PHE A 178 0.15 6.55 -13.13
N PHE A 179 -0.72 5.57 -12.87
CA PHE A 179 -0.43 4.16 -13.17
C PHE A 179 -0.34 3.91 -14.68
N THR A 180 -1.28 4.42 -15.46
CA THR A 180 -1.33 4.20 -16.91
C THR A 180 -0.11 4.80 -17.60
N ASN A 181 0.30 6.01 -17.21
CA ASN A 181 1.54 6.63 -17.70
C ASN A 181 2.79 5.86 -17.28
N SER A 182 2.83 5.38 -16.02
CA SER A 182 3.96 4.60 -15.51
C SER A 182 4.12 3.26 -16.23
N LEU A 183 3.01 2.64 -16.64
CA LEU A 183 2.99 1.39 -17.40
C LEU A 183 3.02 1.62 -18.92
N GLY A 184 3.01 2.86 -19.39
CA GLY A 184 2.86 3.20 -20.81
C GLY A 184 3.91 2.57 -21.71
N GLN A 185 5.15 2.41 -21.25
CA GLN A 185 6.19 1.70 -22.01
C GLN A 185 5.86 0.20 -22.18
N LEU A 186 5.24 -0.44 -21.19
CA LEU A 186 4.78 -1.83 -21.34
C LEU A 186 3.63 -1.90 -22.34
N LEU A 187 2.65 -0.99 -22.24
CA LEU A 187 1.54 -0.92 -23.20
C LEU A 187 2.06 -0.79 -24.65
N ARG A 188 3.06 0.07 -24.88
CA ARG A 188 3.74 0.20 -26.19
C ARG A 188 4.40 -1.09 -26.68
N ARG A 189 4.99 -1.87 -25.77
CA ARG A 189 5.64 -3.15 -26.11
C ARG A 189 4.63 -4.25 -26.37
N ARG A 190 3.47 -4.22 -25.70
CA ARG A 190 2.40 -5.22 -25.84
C ARG A 190 1.57 -5.06 -27.12
N VAL A 191 1.52 -3.86 -27.69
CA VAL A 191 0.77 -3.59 -28.93
C VAL A 191 1.70 -3.04 -30.00
N GLN A 192 2.14 -3.90 -30.90
CA GLN A 192 3.07 -3.57 -31.98
C GLN A 192 2.45 -3.77 -33.37
N SER A 193 1.22 -4.25 -33.44
CA SER A 193 0.49 -4.52 -34.67
C SER A 193 -1.01 -4.22 -34.54
N VAL A 194 -1.70 -4.16 -35.69
CA VAL A 194 -3.16 -3.97 -35.74
C VAL A 194 -3.90 -5.13 -35.07
N GLN A 195 -3.46 -6.37 -35.31
CA GLN A 195 -4.09 -7.57 -34.73
C GLN A 195 -3.97 -7.59 -33.20
N GLU A 196 -2.82 -7.20 -32.66
CA GLU A 196 -2.63 -7.06 -31.22
C GLU A 196 -3.48 -5.92 -30.66
N ALA A 197 -3.63 -4.81 -31.40
CA ALA A 197 -4.49 -3.71 -30.99
C ALA A 197 -5.96 -4.13 -30.95
N GLU A 198 -6.45 -4.86 -31.94
CA GLU A 198 -7.79 -5.44 -31.96
C GLU A 198 -8.04 -6.35 -30.74
N ALA A 199 -7.09 -7.24 -30.44
CA ALA A 199 -7.15 -8.11 -29.28
C ALA A 199 -7.12 -7.33 -27.95
N PHE A 200 -6.29 -6.28 -27.87
CA PHE A 200 -6.16 -5.41 -26.71
C PHE A 200 -7.45 -4.66 -26.41
N ILE A 201 -8.04 -4.03 -27.43
CA ILE A 201 -9.27 -3.24 -27.26
C ILE A 201 -10.51 -4.13 -27.09
N ALA A 202 -10.46 -5.40 -27.49
CA ALA A 202 -11.56 -6.34 -27.36
C ALA A 202 -12.10 -6.41 -25.92
N ILE A 203 -11.23 -6.16 -24.94
CA ILE A 203 -11.49 -6.20 -23.50
C ILE A 203 -11.90 -4.79 -23.01
N PRO A 204 -13.17 -4.59 -22.58
CA PRO A 204 -13.67 -3.27 -22.18
C PRO A 204 -12.90 -2.62 -21.04
N GLU A 205 -12.46 -3.42 -20.05
CA GLU A 205 -11.72 -2.93 -18.88
C GLU A 205 -10.37 -2.32 -19.29
N ILE A 206 -9.73 -2.87 -20.32
CA ILE A 206 -8.49 -2.33 -20.89
C ILE A 206 -8.77 -1.00 -21.60
N VAL A 207 -9.85 -0.90 -22.36
CA VAL A 207 -10.22 0.35 -23.03
C VAL A 207 -10.47 1.45 -22.00
N GLU A 208 -11.25 1.14 -20.97
CA GLU A 208 -11.60 2.09 -19.92
C GLU A 208 -10.39 2.50 -19.07
N TRP A 209 -9.49 1.55 -18.80
CA TRP A 209 -8.35 1.81 -17.92
C TRP A 209 -7.13 2.34 -18.64
N ALA A 210 -6.69 1.65 -19.70
CA ALA A 210 -5.48 2.01 -20.43
C ALA A 210 -5.76 3.03 -21.52
N VAL A 211 -6.77 2.82 -22.38
CA VAL A 211 -6.89 3.66 -23.58
C VAL A 211 -7.40 5.06 -23.27
N HIS A 212 -8.42 5.18 -22.41
CA HIS A 212 -8.95 6.50 -22.04
C HIS A 212 -7.96 7.35 -21.22
N PHE A 213 -7.08 6.71 -20.44
CA PHE A 213 -6.16 7.40 -19.51
C PHE A 213 -4.69 7.35 -19.96
N PHE A 214 -4.37 6.78 -21.14
CA PHE A 214 -3.03 6.80 -21.71
C PHE A 214 -3.05 7.25 -23.17
N THR A 215 -3.23 8.56 -23.35
CA THR A 215 -3.21 9.23 -24.65
C THR A 215 -1.77 9.49 -25.09
N ASP A 216 -1.15 8.50 -25.75
CA ASP A 216 0.24 8.56 -26.16
C ASP A 216 0.46 9.24 -27.52
N TYR A 217 0.46 10.57 -27.52
CA TYR A 217 0.68 11.36 -28.74
C TYR A 217 2.03 11.10 -29.43
N SER A 218 3.02 10.54 -28.72
CA SER A 218 4.33 10.23 -29.31
C SER A 218 4.28 9.09 -30.34
N THR A 219 3.25 8.23 -30.28
CA THR A 219 3.04 7.11 -31.22
C THR A 219 1.82 7.31 -32.13
N LEU A 220 1.36 8.55 -32.28
CA LEU A 220 0.19 8.91 -33.08
C LEU A 220 0.33 8.56 -34.57
N GLN A 221 1.54 8.69 -35.12
CA GLN A 221 1.83 8.42 -36.53
C GLN A 221 2.38 7.01 -36.77
N GLY A 222 2.57 6.22 -35.70
CA GLY A 222 3.12 4.87 -35.77
C GLY A 222 3.39 4.29 -34.39
N GLY A 223 2.95 3.04 -34.17
CA GLY A 223 3.06 2.33 -32.90
C GLY A 223 1.72 2.24 -32.16
N TYR A 224 1.80 1.99 -30.85
CA TYR A 224 0.66 1.69 -29.97
C TYR A 224 -0.55 2.59 -30.21
N PHE A 225 -0.39 3.90 -30.12
CA PHE A 225 -1.55 4.79 -30.11
C PHE A 225 -2.23 4.83 -31.48
N MET A 226 -1.46 4.86 -32.57
CA MET A 226 -2.00 4.70 -33.93
C MET A 226 -2.83 3.42 -34.05
N TYR A 227 -2.25 2.26 -33.69
CA TYR A 227 -2.93 0.97 -33.86
C TYR A 227 -4.21 0.88 -33.03
N VAL A 228 -4.16 1.31 -31.78
CA VAL A 228 -5.32 1.26 -30.86
C VAL A 228 -6.43 2.19 -31.33
N ILE A 229 -6.11 3.42 -31.75
CA ILE A 229 -7.12 4.36 -32.24
C ILE A 229 -7.78 3.87 -33.52
N HIS A 230 -7.01 3.33 -34.47
CA HIS A 230 -7.58 2.76 -35.70
C HIS A 230 -8.50 1.57 -35.40
N ALA A 231 -8.05 0.64 -34.56
CA ALA A 231 -8.88 -0.51 -34.18
C ALA A 231 -10.17 -0.08 -33.46
N LEU A 232 -10.12 0.95 -32.60
CA LEU A 232 -11.30 1.50 -31.94
C LEU A 232 -12.23 2.19 -32.93
N HIS A 233 -11.69 2.99 -33.85
CA HIS A 233 -12.46 3.64 -34.90
C HIS A 233 -13.24 2.60 -35.72
N ASP A 234 -12.58 1.52 -36.14
CA ASP A 234 -13.20 0.49 -36.96
C ASP A 234 -14.26 -0.33 -36.19
N ARG A 235 -14.05 -0.52 -34.89
CA ARG A 235 -14.99 -1.24 -34.02
C ARG A 235 -16.25 -0.44 -33.67
N ILE A 236 -16.11 0.86 -33.36
CA ILE A 236 -17.18 1.66 -32.76
C ILE A 236 -17.79 2.66 -33.76
N GLY A 237 -17.12 2.90 -34.90
CA GLY A 237 -17.48 3.92 -35.88
C GLY A 237 -16.94 5.32 -35.53
N GLY A 238 -16.56 6.08 -36.56
CA GLY A 238 -15.85 7.36 -36.40
C GLY A 238 -16.61 8.45 -35.63
N ASP A 239 -17.95 8.43 -35.65
CA ASP A 239 -18.76 9.45 -34.98
C ASP A 239 -18.76 9.29 -33.45
N ILE A 240 -18.75 8.05 -32.95
CA ILE A 240 -18.72 7.75 -31.51
C ILE A 240 -17.31 7.98 -30.96
N TYR A 241 -16.28 7.62 -31.71
CA TYR A 241 -14.88 7.87 -31.36
C TYR A 241 -14.60 9.38 -31.17
N THR A 242 -15.10 10.21 -32.08
CA THR A 242 -14.95 11.67 -32.03
C THR A 242 -15.71 12.27 -30.84
N HIS A 243 -16.89 11.76 -30.51
CA HIS A 243 -17.63 12.16 -29.31
C HIS A 243 -16.92 11.75 -28.01
N GLY A 244 -16.31 10.56 -27.95
CA GLY A 244 -15.53 10.09 -26.81
C GLY A 244 -14.30 10.97 -26.52
N MET A 245 -13.52 11.30 -27.56
CA MET A 245 -12.40 12.24 -27.46
C MET A 245 -12.84 13.65 -27.02
N LEU A 246 -14.01 14.11 -27.46
CA LEU A 246 -14.57 15.40 -27.03
C LEU A 246 -15.14 15.36 -25.61
N SER A 247 -15.64 14.21 -25.14
CA SER A 247 -16.09 14.04 -23.75
C SER A 247 -14.94 14.09 -22.75
N MET A 248 -13.72 13.76 -23.18
CA MET A 248 -12.50 13.96 -22.38
C MET A 248 -12.12 15.44 -22.18
N ARG A 249 -12.77 16.40 -22.84
CA ARG A 249 -12.56 17.84 -22.57
C ARG A 249 -13.17 18.30 -21.24
N PHE A 250 -14.01 17.47 -20.61
CA PHE A 250 -14.65 17.78 -19.33
C PHE A 250 -13.99 17.05 -18.15
N PHE A 251 -12.84 16.42 -18.37
CA PHE A 251 -11.92 15.93 -17.33
C PHE A 251 -10.70 16.83 -17.23
#